data_AF-A0A5C6ZF62-F1
#
_entry.id   AF-A0A5C6ZF62-F1
#
_cell.length_a   1.000
_cell.length_b   1.000
_cell.length_c   1.000
_cell.angle_alpha   90.00
_cell.angle_beta   90.00
_cell.angle_gamma   90.00
#
_symmetry.space_group_name_H-M   'P 1'
#
loop_
_entity.id
_entity.type
_entity.pdbx_description
1 polymer ?
#
loop_
_entity_poly.entity_id
_entity_poly.type
_entity_poly.pdbx_seq_one_letter_code
_entity_poly.pdbx_strand_id
1 'polypeptide(L)'
;MLKKITTICCLAFTGICAAQLGGESTYQFLNLIASPRQAALGGKVITNFDYDVTGGLFNPATINPEMDNQLALNYSSYLGGISYGSAAYAYTWDRHLQTFHFGMTYINYGSFDGYDLNGVSTGTFTGNEAALSVGYAYQIPFTDFYLGANLKMITSKLEQYNSIGIAADFGAIYINERLDFHAAITVRNLGTQILTYADLNEKLPLEVNLGLSQTLENMPLRWHLTFENLQQWPIGFSNPSRATTDLDGNQTQEKVGFFNEVLRHTIIGAELFPERGFNIRMAYNFRRAEELRILEQRNFSGLSFGLGIKLNKMRFSYTHARYSGASNANFFGIQIDLRK
;
A
#
# COMPACT_ATOMS: atom_id res chain seq x y z
N MET A 1 45.60 -18.57 -29.74
CA MET A 1 45.03 -18.81 -28.39
C MET A 1 44.27 -17.60 -27.84
N LEU A 2 44.79 -16.37 -27.99
CA LEU A 2 44.16 -15.15 -27.46
C LEU A 2 42.71 -14.91 -27.92
N LYS A 3 42.36 -15.21 -29.18
CA LYS A 3 40.99 -15.09 -29.71
C LYS A 3 39.99 -16.08 -29.08
N LYS A 4 40.41 -17.30 -28.75
CA LYS A 4 39.53 -18.30 -28.10
C LYS A 4 39.25 -17.92 -26.65
N ILE A 5 40.25 -17.39 -25.94
CA ILE A 5 40.11 -16.94 -24.54
C ILE A 5 39.20 -15.71 -24.45
N THR A 6 39.34 -14.74 -25.35
CA THR A 6 38.46 -13.55 -25.41
C THR A 6 37.02 -13.90 -25.76
N THR A 7 36.80 -14.87 -26.65
CA THR A 7 35.44 -15.34 -27.01
C THR A 7 34.75 -16.04 -25.83
N ILE A 8 35.49 -16.89 -25.09
CA ILE A 8 34.98 -17.57 -23.88
C ILE A 8 34.70 -16.57 -22.75
N CYS A 9 35.53 -15.53 -22.61
CA CYS A 9 35.33 -14.47 -21.61
C CYS A 9 34.10 -13.59 -21.93
N CYS A 10 33.83 -13.30 -23.21
CA CYS A 10 32.61 -12.60 -23.63
C CYS A 10 31.34 -13.44 -23.42
N LEU A 11 31.39 -14.75 -23.69
CA LEU A 11 30.28 -15.69 -23.45
C LEU A 11 30.00 -15.93 -21.95
N ALA A 12 31.01 -15.83 -21.10
CA ALA A 12 30.82 -15.89 -19.64
C ALA A 12 30.16 -14.62 -19.07
N PHE A 13 30.27 -13.48 -19.77
CA PHE A 13 29.66 -12.21 -19.35
C PHE A 13 28.20 -12.05 -19.80
N THR A 14 27.73 -12.84 -20.78
CA THR A 14 26.32 -12.81 -21.24
C THR A 14 25.33 -13.51 -20.32
N GLY A 15 25.79 -14.15 -19.23
CA GLY A 15 24.96 -14.99 -18.37
C GLY A 15 24.21 -14.28 -17.24
N ILE A 16 24.40 -12.97 -17.03
CA ILE A 16 23.77 -12.24 -15.91
C ILE A 16 23.22 -10.90 -16.40
N CYS A 17 22.24 -10.94 -17.31
CA CYS A 17 21.41 -9.76 -17.58
C CYS A 17 20.28 -9.70 -16.54
N ALA A 18 20.55 -9.12 -15.37
CA ALA A 18 19.50 -8.67 -14.46
C ALA A 18 19.04 -7.26 -14.89
N ALA A 19 18.32 -7.19 -16.00
CA ALA A 19 17.87 -5.92 -16.61
C ALA A 19 16.47 -5.48 -16.18
N GLN A 20 15.77 -6.29 -15.38
CA GLN A 20 14.42 -5.97 -14.90
C GLN A 20 14.50 -5.40 -13.48
N LEU A 21 14.24 -4.10 -13.37
CA LEU A 21 14.15 -3.37 -12.10
C LEU A 21 12.75 -3.46 -11.45
N GLY A 22 11.79 -4.18 -12.06
CA GLY A 22 10.41 -4.23 -11.62
C GLY A 22 9.75 -5.59 -11.84
N GLY A 23 8.63 -5.83 -11.15
CA GLY A 23 7.93 -7.12 -11.16
C GLY A 23 8.50 -8.16 -10.20
N GLU A 24 9.01 -7.74 -9.03
CA GLU A 24 9.69 -8.63 -8.08
C GLU A 24 8.75 -9.62 -7.37
N SER A 25 7.45 -9.33 -7.35
CA SER A 25 6.44 -10.16 -6.70
C SER A 25 5.12 -10.13 -7.46
N THR A 26 4.41 -11.25 -7.36
CA THR A 26 3.04 -11.40 -7.84
C THR A 26 2.05 -10.71 -6.89
N TYR A 27 0.80 -10.50 -7.30
CA TYR A 27 -0.27 -9.92 -6.48
C TYR A 27 0.04 -8.53 -5.88
N GLN A 28 0.73 -7.65 -6.60
CA GLN A 28 1.09 -6.31 -6.11
C GLN A 28 -0.09 -5.47 -5.64
N PHE A 29 -1.30 -5.78 -6.14
CA PHE A 29 -2.52 -5.08 -5.74
C PHE A 29 -2.80 -5.13 -4.22
N LEU A 30 -2.26 -6.13 -3.51
CA LEU A 30 -2.37 -6.26 -2.04
C LEU A 30 -1.76 -5.08 -1.27
N ASN A 31 -0.79 -4.38 -1.88
CA ASN A 31 -0.13 -3.23 -1.28
C ASN A 31 -0.73 -1.89 -1.70
N LEU A 32 -1.76 -1.89 -2.56
CA LEU A 32 -2.49 -0.68 -2.94
C LEU A 32 -3.26 -0.10 -1.76
N ILE A 33 -3.42 1.22 -1.78
CA ILE A 33 -4.04 1.98 -0.70
C ILE A 33 -5.54 1.66 -0.64
N ALA A 34 -6.04 1.11 0.46
CA ALA A 34 -7.42 0.62 0.52
C ALA A 34 -8.47 1.72 0.74
N SER A 35 -8.14 2.84 1.40
CA SER A 35 -9.13 3.87 1.73
C SER A 35 -8.64 5.30 1.47
N PRO A 36 -9.56 6.26 1.25
CA PRO A 36 -9.18 7.66 1.09
C PRO A 36 -8.48 8.21 2.34
N ARG A 37 -8.91 7.82 3.55
CA ARG A 37 -8.24 8.25 4.80
C ARG A 37 -6.77 7.86 4.80
N GLN A 38 -6.47 6.59 4.47
CA GLN A 38 -5.08 6.13 4.35
C GLN A 38 -4.34 6.89 3.24
N ALA A 39 -4.96 7.07 2.08
CA ALA A 39 -4.35 7.81 0.96
C ALA A 39 -3.98 9.25 1.34
N ALA A 40 -4.83 9.91 2.14
CA ALA A 40 -4.62 11.30 2.56
C ALA A 40 -3.44 11.42 3.53
N LEU A 41 -3.21 10.37 4.30
CA LEU A 41 -2.14 10.26 5.28
C LEU A 41 -0.88 9.56 4.71
N GLY A 42 -0.73 9.52 3.38
CA GLY A 42 0.49 9.08 2.72
C GLY A 42 0.52 7.60 2.32
N GLY A 43 -0.58 6.88 2.53
CA GLY A 43 -0.85 5.55 1.98
C GLY A 43 -0.69 4.39 2.96
N LYS A 44 0.28 4.45 3.88
CA LYS A 44 0.58 3.37 4.82
C LYS A 44 0.39 3.84 6.27
N VAL A 45 -0.85 3.95 6.70
CA VAL A 45 -1.13 4.29 8.10
C VAL A 45 -1.64 3.08 8.85
N ILE A 46 -0.91 2.70 9.90
CA ILE A 46 -1.13 1.47 10.66
C ILE A 46 -1.45 1.72 12.13
N THR A 47 -1.54 2.98 12.56
CA THR A 47 -1.72 3.34 13.98
C THR A 47 -3.12 3.82 14.33
N ASN A 48 -4.04 3.90 13.37
CA ASN A 48 -5.42 4.34 13.62
C ASN A 48 -6.19 3.23 14.33
N PHE A 49 -6.52 3.49 15.59
CA PHE A 49 -7.36 2.62 16.42
C PHE A 49 -8.63 3.40 16.77
N ASP A 50 -9.63 3.30 15.89
CA ASP A 50 -10.90 4.02 16.02
C ASP A 50 -12.02 3.26 15.27
N TYR A 51 -13.15 3.93 15.05
CA TYR A 51 -14.32 3.42 14.33
C TYR A 51 -14.08 3.06 12.85
N ASP A 52 -12.97 3.45 12.23
CA ASP A 52 -12.71 3.25 10.80
C ASP A 52 -12.34 1.80 10.48
N VAL A 53 -13.34 1.05 10.01
CA VAL A 53 -13.22 -0.37 9.65
C VAL A 53 -12.18 -0.63 8.54
N THR A 54 -11.74 0.37 7.79
CA THR A 54 -10.68 0.18 6.78
C THR A 54 -9.30 -0.05 7.41
N GLY A 55 -9.09 0.34 8.67
CA GLY A 55 -7.84 0.10 9.41
C GLY A 55 -7.46 -1.38 9.50
N GLY A 56 -8.46 -2.24 9.71
CA GLY A 56 -8.29 -3.69 9.79
C GLY A 56 -7.71 -4.34 8.53
N LEU A 57 -7.85 -3.72 7.35
CA LEU A 57 -7.25 -4.21 6.08
C LEU A 57 -5.71 -4.07 6.05
N PHE A 58 -5.16 -3.16 6.85
CA PHE A 58 -3.73 -2.82 6.86
C PHE A 58 -3.05 -3.25 8.15
N ASN A 59 -3.70 -3.01 9.29
CA ASN A 59 -3.23 -3.48 10.58
C ASN A 59 -4.35 -4.25 11.28
N PRO A 60 -4.32 -5.60 11.30
CA PRO A 60 -5.34 -6.37 12.00
C PRO A 60 -5.40 -6.08 13.50
N ALA A 61 -4.32 -5.61 14.13
CA ALA A 61 -4.34 -5.26 15.56
C ALA A 61 -5.19 -4.02 15.89
N THR A 62 -5.65 -3.29 14.86
CA THR A 62 -6.57 -2.15 15.03
C THR A 62 -8.03 -2.57 15.10
N ILE A 63 -8.36 -3.83 14.81
CA ILE A 63 -9.73 -4.35 14.90
C ILE A 63 -10.20 -4.20 16.34
N ASN A 64 -11.30 -3.48 16.53
CA ASN A 64 -11.79 -3.13 17.86
C ASN A 64 -13.33 -3.02 17.89
N PRO A 65 -13.96 -3.03 19.08
CA PRO A 65 -15.42 -2.97 19.20
C PRO A 65 -16.10 -1.71 18.64
N GLU A 66 -15.39 -0.60 18.44
CA GLU A 66 -15.97 0.61 17.82
C GLU A 66 -16.26 0.41 16.33
N MET A 67 -15.62 -0.57 15.70
CA MET A 67 -15.87 -0.97 14.32
C MET A 67 -17.16 -1.79 14.15
N ASP A 68 -17.82 -2.19 15.23
CA ASP A 68 -19.04 -2.99 15.16
C ASP A 68 -20.11 -2.34 14.29
N ASN A 69 -20.65 -3.12 13.35
CA ASN A 69 -21.67 -2.70 12.39
C ASN A 69 -21.24 -1.50 11.53
N GLN A 70 -19.93 -1.27 11.35
CA GLN A 70 -19.42 -0.29 10.40
C GLN A 70 -19.16 -0.97 9.05
N LEU A 71 -19.71 -0.39 7.98
CA LEU A 71 -19.45 -0.81 6.60
C LEU A 71 -18.73 0.32 5.87
N ALA A 72 -17.58 0.04 5.26
CA ALA A 72 -16.87 0.97 4.39
C ALA A 72 -16.79 0.44 2.96
N LEU A 73 -17.01 1.33 2.00
CA LEU A 73 -16.83 1.09 0.57
C LEU A 73 -15.96 2.20 0.00
N ASN A 74 -14.90 1.82 -0.70
CA ASN A 74 -13.92 2.75 -1.27
C ASN A 74 -13.69 2.43 -2.73
N TYR A 75 -13.49 3.48 -3.52
CA TYR A 75 -13.21 3.41 -4.95
C TYR A 75 -12.10 4.40 -5.31
N SER A 76 -11.21 3.99 -6.20
CA SER A 76 -10.17 4.83 -6.75
C SER A 76 -10.05 4.60 -8.26
N SER A 77 -10.03 5.70 -9.01
CA SER A 77 -9.62 5.68 -10.41
C SER A 77 -8.11 5.90 -10.44
N TYR A 78 -7.41 4.87 -10.90
CA TYR A 78 -5.95 4.84 -10.99
C TYR A 78 -5.49 5.15 -12.41
N LEU A 79 -4.17 5.10 -12.60
CA LEU A 79 -3.52 5.43 -13.86
C LEU A 79 -3.86 4.42 -14.97
N GLY A 80 -3.91 4.89 -16.21
CA GLY A 80 -4.04 4.02 -17.38
C GLY A 80 -5.40 3.33 -17.53
N GLY A 81 -6.47 3.89 -16.97
CA GLY A 81 -7.81 3.28 -17.01
C GLY A 81 -8.02 2.17 -15.97
N ILE A 82 -7.02 1.91 -15.12
CA ILE A 82 -7.12 0.98 -14.01
C ILE A 82 -8.08 1.55 -12.97
N SER A 83 -8.94 0.69 -12.42
CA SER A 83 -9.79 1.04 -11.30
C SER A 83 -9.68 -0.01 -10.23
N TYR A 84 -9.76 0.41 -8.97
CA TYR A 84 -9.73 -0.54 -7.87
C TYR A 84 -10.56 -0.01 -6.71
N GLY A 85 -10.94 -0.91 -5.82
CA GLY A 85 -11.78 -0.59 -4.68
C GLY A 85 -11.58 -1.54 -3.53
N SER A 86 -12.09 -1.13 -2.37
CA SER A 86 -12.12 -1.98 -1.19
C SER A 86 -13.48 -1.92 -0.52
N ALA A 87 -13.82 -3.00 0.15
CA ALA A 87 -14.94 -3.07 1.08
C ALA A 87 -14.43 -3.61 2.40
N ALA A 88 -14.94 -3.09 3.51
CA ALA A 88 -14.61 -3.59 4.84
C ALA A 88 -15.85 -3.52 5.74
N TYR A 89 -16.03 -4.55 6.56
CA TYR A 89 -17.12 -4.67 7.49
C TYR A 89 -16.62 -5.33 8.79
N ALA A 90 -17.14 -4.91 9.93
CA ALA A 90 -16.82 -5.54 11.19
C ALA A 90 -18.09 -5.82 12.01
N TYR A 91 -18.05 -6.92 12.73
CA TYR A 91 -19.17 -7.40 13.54
C TYR A 91 -18.67 -7.95 14.86
N THR A 92 -19.25 -7.47 15.95
CA THR A 92 -18.97 -7.93 17.30
C THR A 92 -20.02 -8.96 17.72
N TRP A 93 -19.58 -10.21 17.89
CA TRP A 93 -20.45 -11.32 18.28
C TRP A 93 -20.90 -11.22 19.75
N ASP A 94 -19.98 -10.88 20.65
CA ASP A 94 -20.24 -10.66 22.07
C ASP A 94 -19.40 -9.49 22.59
N ARG A 95 -19.91 -8.78 23.61
CA ARG A 95 -19.26 -7.64 24.26
C ARG A 95 -17.93 -7.99 24.93
N HIS A 96 -17.66 -9.28 25.15
CA HIS A 96 -16.44 -9.78 25.79
C HIS A 96 -15.37 -10.24 24.78
N LEU A 97 -15.03 -9.42 23.77
CA LEU A 97 -13.81 -9.48 22.93
C LEU A 97 -13.90 -10.19 21.57
N GLN A 98 -15.08 -10.35 20.96
CA GLN A 98 -15.20 -11.07 19.67
C GLN A 98 -15.62 -10.15 18.51
N THR A 99 -14.76 -9.21 18.13
CA THR A 99 -14.94 -8.43 16.89
C THR A 99 -14.25 -9.13 15.72
N PHE A 100 -15.05 -9.57 14.75
CA PHE A 100 -14.55 -10.11 13.49
C PHE A 100 -14.51 -9.02 12.43
N HIS A 101 -13.46 -9.02 11.63
CA HIS A 101 -13.30 -8.13 10.50
C HIS A 101 -13.39 -8.92 9.19
N PHE A 102 -14.09 -8.35 8.22
CA PHE A 102 -14.24 -8.88 6.88
C PHE A 102 -13.80 -7.81 5.90
N GLY A 103 -12.94 -8.18 4.96
CA GLY A 103 -12.38 -7.27 3.99
C GLY A 103 -12.42 -7.84 2.58
N MET A 104 -12.51 -6.94 1.60
CA MET A 104 -12.35 -7.25 0.19
C MET A 104 -11.54 -6.14 -0.46
N THR A 105 -10.56 -6.51 -1.28
CA THR A 105 -9.86 -5.58 -2.18
C THR A 105 -9.97 -6.13 -3.59
N TYR A 106 -10.29 -5.28 -4.55
CA TYR A 106 -10.48 -5.65 -5.94
C TYR A 106 -9.80 -4.65 -6.87
N ILE A 107 -9.11 -5.14 -7.88
CA ILE A 107 -8.52 -4.33 -8.95
C ILE A 107 -9.00 -4.83 -10.31
N ASN A 108 -9.27 -3.88 -11.20
CA ASN A 108 -9.54 -4.11 -12.61
C ASN A 108 -8.53 -3.30 -13.43
N TYR A 109 -7.74 -4.00 -14.25
CA TYR A 109 -6.67 -3.39 -15.03
C TYR A 109 -7.17 -2.63 -16.28
N GLY A 110 -8.47 -2.67 -16.57
CA GLY A 110 -9.05 -2.10 -17.77
C GLY A 110 -9.05 -3.08 -18.93
N SER A 111 -9.17 -2.53 -20.14
CA SER A 111 -9.14 -3.28 -21.40
C SER A 111 -7.92 -2.87 -22.20
N PHE A 112 -7.22 -3.84 -22.75
CA PHE A 112 -6.04 -3.67 -23.58
C PHE A 112 -6.30 -4.24 -24.98
N ASP A 113 -5.77 -3.57 -25.99
CA ASP A 113 -5.79 -4.07 -27.36
C ASP A 113 -4.68 -5.10 -27.56
N GLY A 114 -5.06 -6.29 -28.04
CA GLY A 114 -4.15 -7.37 -28.37
C GLY A 114 -3.73 -7.32 -29.84
N TYR A 115 -2.45 -7.59 -30.09
CA TYR A 115 -1.88 -7.72 -31.43
C TYR A 115 -0.92 -8.91 -31.48
N ASP A 116 -0.88 -9.61 -32.61
CA ASP A 116 0.09 -10.66 -32.87
C ASP A 116 1.46 -10.07 -33.30
N LEU A 117 2.45 -10.96 -33.53
CA LEU A 117 3.79 -10.56 -33.97
C LEU A 117 3.82 -9.85 -35.34
N ASN A 118 2.76 -9.99 -36.14
CA ASN A 118 2.61 -9.34 -37.44
C ASN A 118 1.82 -8.03 -37.35
N GLY A 119 1.41 -7.60 -36.16
CA GLY A 119 0.60 -6.41 -35.92
C GLY A 119 -0.88 -6.59 -36.27
N VAL A 120 -1.36 -7.82 -36.45
CA VAL A 120 -2.78 -8.12 -36.65
C VAL A 120 -3.48 -8.16 -35.29
N SER A 121 -4.61 -7.47 -35.17
CA SER A 121 -5.36 -7.44 -33.91
C SER A 121 -5.88 -8.82 -33.52
N THR A 122 -5.66 -9.20 -32.27
CA THR A 122 -6.16 -10.45 -31.67
C THR A 122 -7.42 -10.23 -30.80
N GLY A 123 -8.00 -9.03 -30.85
CA GLY A 123 -9.12 -8.61 -30.00
C GLY A 123 -8.66 -7.86 -28.76
N THR A 124 -9.54 -7.75 -27.75
CA THR A 124 -9.25 -7.07 -26.49
C THR A 124 -9.08 -8.07 -25.35
N PHE A 125 -8.12 -7.84 -24.47
CA PHE A 125 -7.95 -8.62 -23.24
C PHE A 125 -8.05 -7.74 -21.99
N THR A 126 -8.34 -8.37 -20.85
CA THR A 126 -8.50 -7.70 -19.56
C THR A 126 -7.85 -8.53 -18.46
N GLY A 127 -7.65 -7.92 -17.29
CA GLY A 127 -7.21 -8.59 -16.08
C GLY A 127 -7.91 -8.03 -14.86
N ASN A 128 -8.18 -8.90 -13.90
CA ASN A 128 -8.69 -8.50 -12.60
C ASN A 128 -8.17 -9.39 -11.47
N GLU A 129 -8.13 -8.83 -10.27
CA GLU A 129 -7.70 -9.55 -9.08
C GLU A 129 -8.57 -9.16 -7.90
N ALA A 130 -8.74 -10.10 -6.98
CA ALA A 130 -9.51 -9.93 -5.77
C ALA A 130 -8.79 -10.58 -4.60
N ALA A 131 -8.88 -9.97 -3.42
CA ALA A 131 -8.47 -10.56 -2.16
C ALA A 131 -9.63 -10.44 -1.17
N LEU A 132 -10.09 -11.57 -0.64
CA LEU A 132 -11.02 -11.62 0.48
C LEU A 132 -10.23 -11.87 1.76
N SER A 133 -10.54 -11.14 2.83
CA SER A 133 -9.85 -11.25 4.12
C SER A 133 -10.81 -11.44 5.28
N VAL A 134 -10.40 -12.24 6.25
CA VAL A 134 -11.05 -12.35 7.57
C VAL A 134 -10.02 -12.07 8.65
N GLY A 135 -10.38 -11.23 9.60
CA GLY A 135 -9.49 -10.69 10.62
C GLY A 135 -10.02 -10.81 12.03
N TYR A 136 -9.10 -10.92 12.97
CA TYR A 136 -9.38 -10.91 14.40
C TYR A 136 -8.26 -10.20 15.17
N ALA A 137 -8.62 -9.52 16.26
CA ALA A 137 -7.67 -8.92 17.19
C ALA A 137 -7.95 -9.36 18.62
N TYR A 138 -6.86 -9.44 19.39
CA TYR A 138 -6.83 -9.82 20.78
C TYR A 138 -6.06 -8.78 21.58
N GLN A 139 -6.72 -8.20 22.59
CA GLN A 139 -6.07 -7.35 23.59
C GLN A 139 -5.42 -8.24 24.66
N ILE A 140 -4.14 -8.04 24.94
CA ILE A 140 -3.45 -8.75 26.01
C ILE A 140 -3.93 -8.19 27.36
N PRO A 141 -4.54 -9.01 28.23
CA PRO A 141 -5.08 -8.55 29.51
C PRO A 141 -4.03 -7.85 30.38
N PHE A 142 -4.45 -6.78 31.07
CA PHE A 142 -3.59 -5.98 31.96
C PHE A 142 -2.41 -5.28 31.26
N THR A 143 -2.46 -5.14 29.94
CA THR A 143 -1.46 -4.41 29.17
C THR A 143 -2.12 -3.52 28.13
N ASP A 144 -1.31 -2.60 27.60
CA ASP A 144 -1.68 -1.66 26.55
C ASP A 144 -1.40 -2.21 25.13
N PHE A 145 -1.20 -3.53 25.01
CA PHE A 145 -0.83 -4.20 23.76
C PHE A 145 -2.00 -4.95 23.15
N TYR A 146 -2.18 -4.77 21.84
CA TYR A 146 -3.15 -5.47 21.02
C TYR A 146 -2.41 -6.20 19.90
N LEU A 147 -2.81 -7.44 19.67
CA LEU A 147 -2.30 -8.29 18.60
C LEU A 147 -3.43 -8.57 17.62
N GLY A 148 -3.13 -8.72 16.34
CA GLY A 148 -4.15 -9.13 15.37
C GLY A 148 -3.58 -9.93 14.23
N ALA A 149 -4.45 -10.70 13.59
CA ALA A 149 -4.13 -11.47 12.40
C ALA A 149 -5.26 -11.36 11.36
N ASN A 150 -4.88 -11.34 10.08
CA ASN A 150 -5.79 -11.53 8.94
C ASN A 150 -5.38 -12.76 8.15
N LEU A 151 -6.36 -13.50 7.63
CA LEU A 151 -6.17 -14.49 6.59
C LEU A 151 -6.78 -13.98 5.29
N LYS A 152 -6.04 -14.09 4.18
CA LYS A 152 -6.43 -13.63 2.85
C LYS A 152 -6.49 -14.79 1.86
N MET A 153 -7.57 -14.86 1.10
CA MET A 153 -7.68 -15.66 -0.11
C MET A 153 -7.62 -14.74 -1.32
N ILE A 154 -6.74 -15.05 -2.26
CA ILE A 154 -6.40 -14.20 -3.39
C ILE A 154 -6.76 -14.93 -4.67
N THR A 155 -7.42 -14.25 -5.59
CA THR A 155 -7.71 -14.75 -6.93
C THR A 155 -7.26 -13.72 -7.94
N SER A 156 -6.55 -14.16 -8.96
CA SER A 156 -6.08 -13.31 -10.04
C SER A 156 -6.34 -13.95 -11.38
N LYS A 157 -6.83 -13.15 -12.31
CA LYS A 157 -7.03 -13.52 -13.70
C LYS A 157 -6.38 -12.46 -14.57
N LEU A 158 -5.39 -12.87 -15.36
CA LEU A 158 -4.70 -12.03 -16.32
C LEU A 158 -4.92 -12.66 -17.70
N GLU A 159 -5.82 -12.07 -18.50
CA GLU A 159 -6.29 -12.64 -19.77
C GLU A 159 -6.82 -14.08 -19.59
N GLN A 160 -6.04 -15.07 -20.01
CA GLN A 160 -6.37 -16.50 -19.94
C GLN A 160 -5.74 -17.21 -18.74
N TYR A 161 -4.76 -16.58 -18.10
CA TYR A 161 -4.01 -17.14 -16.99
C TYR A 161 -4.72 -16.85 -15.67
N ASN A 162 -4.82 -17.86 -14.81
CA ASN A 162 -5.44 -17.74 -13.50
C ASN A 162 -4.45 -18.15 -12.42
N SER A 163 -4.51 -17.49 -11.26
CA SER A 163 -3.70 -17.81 -10.09
C SER A 163 -4.55 -17.64 -8.83
N ILE A 164 -4.34 -18.55 -7.87
CA ILE A 164 -4.97 -18.51 -6.56
C ILE A 164 -3.86 -18.48 -5.52
N GLY A 165 -3.97 -17.57 -4.56
CA GLY A 165 -3.00 -17.41 -3.48
C GLY A 165 -3.66 -17.40 -2.11
N ILE A 166 -2.84 -17.65 -1.10
CA ILE A 166 -3.21 -17.47 0.30
C ILE A 166 -2.14 -16.66 1.00
N ALA A 167 -2.54 -15.73 1.87
CA ALA A 167 -1.61 -14.93 2.65
C ALA A 167 -2.15 -14.66 4.05
N ALA A 168 -1.26 -14.35 4.98
CA ALA A 168 -1.59 -13.88 6.30
C ALA A 168 -0.95 -12.51 6.56
N ASP A 169 -1.64 -11.68 7.34
CA ASP A 169 -1.07 -10.48 7.92
C ASP A 169 -1.05 -10.60 9.44
N PHE A 170 -0.04 -10.02 10.07
CA PHE A 170 0.08 -9.91 11.52
C PHE A 170 0.31 -8.46 11.91
N GLY A 171 -0.29 -8.06 13.03
CA GLY A 171 -0.15 -6.72 13.59
C GLY A 171 0.07 -6.78 15.08
N ALA A 172 0.83 -5.83 15.60
CA ALA A 172 0.86 -5.48 17.01
C ALA A 172 0.77 -3.96 17.15
N ILE A 173 -0.01 -3.49 18.11
CA ILE A 173 -0.12 -2.06 18.44
C ILE A 173 -0.07 -1.87 19.95
N TYR A 174 0.70 -0.88 20.37
CA TYR A 174 0.79 -0.35 21.72
C TYR A 174 0.02 0.97 21.79
N ILE A 175 -0.86 1.11 22.77
CA ILE A 175 -1.74 2.28 22.92
C ILE A 175 -1.56 2.88 24.31
N ASN A 176 -1.01 4.09 24.38
CA ASN A 176 -0.93 4.85 25.61
C ASN A 176 -2.08 5.87 25.68
N GLU A 177 -3.12 5.54 26.45
CA GLU A 177 -4.32 6.40 26.59
C GLU A 177 -4.02 7.77 27.22
N ARG A 178 -3.00 7.86 28.10
CA ARG A 178 -2.67 9.14 28.78
C ARG A 178 -2.06 10.16 27.84
N LEU A 179 -1.25 9.70 26.89
CA LEU A 179 -0.56 10.55 25.93
C LEU A 179 -1.27 10.61 24.57
N ASP A 180 -2.34 9.83 24.40
CA ASP A 180 -2.96 9.50 23.11
C ASP A 180 -1.89 9.15 22.05
N PHE A 181 -0.96 8.27 22.43
CA PHE A 181 0.18 7.84 21.63
C PHE A 181 0.03 6.38 21.23
N HIS A 182 0.12 6.10 19.93
CA HIS A 182 0.07 4.74 19.38
C HIS A 182 1.38 4.41 18.66
N ALA A 183 1.89 3.20 18.90
CA ALA A 183 2.99 2.62 18.15
C ALA A 183 2.59 1.26 17.61
N ALA A 184 2.80 0.98 16.32
CA ALA A 184 2.37 -0.25 15.68
C ALA A 184 3.46 -0.84 14.79
N ILE A 185 3.49 -2.17 14.71
CA ILE A 185 4.28 -2.93 13.72
C ILE A 185 3.34 -3.87 12.98
N THR A 186 3.52 -3.99 11.66
CA THR A 186 2.74 -4.90 10.82
C THR A 186 3.65 -5.70 9.90
N VAL A 187 3.32 -6.97 9.71
CA VAL A 187 3.90 -7.85 8.70
C VAL A 187 2.76 -8.31 7.80
N ARG A 188 2.75 -7.88 6.53
CA ARG A 188 1.64 -8.09 5.60
C ARG A 188 2.04 -9.00 4.46
N ASN A 189 1.08 -9.77 3.95
CA ASN A 189 1.18 -10.63 2.77
C ASN A 189 2.20 -11.78 2.91
N LEU A 190 2.32 -12.37 4.11
CA LEU A 190 3.11 -13.57 4.30
C LEU A 190 2.34 -14.78 3.73
N GLY A 191 2.78 -15.36 2.62
CA GLY A 191 2.04 -16.43 1.96
C GLY A 191 2.67 -16.98 0.69
N THR A 192 1.87 -17.70 -0.10
CA THR A 192 2.29 -18.37 -1.34
C THR A 192 1.14 -18.45 -2.35
N GLN A 193 1.48 -18.66 -3.62
CA GLN A 193 0.55 -19.16 -4.63
C GLN A 193 0.19 -20.63 -4.34
N ILE A 194 -1.09 -20.96 -4.41
CA ILE A 194 -1.63 -22.33 -4.43
C ILE A 194 -1.70 -22.82 -5.88
N LEU A 195 -2.22 -21.98 -6.77
CA LEU A 195 -2.21 -22.19 -8.21
C LEU A 195 -1.40 -21.06 -8.84
N THR A 196 -0.42 -21.40 -9.68
CA THR A 196 0.45 -20.46 -10.38
C THR A 196 -0.10 -20.17 -11.78
N TYR A 197 0.34 -19.06 -12.40
CA TYR A 197 -0.10 -18.71 -13.76
C TYR A 197 0.48 -19.65 -14.83
N ALA A 198 1.74 -20.07 -14.65
CA ALA A 198 2.50 -20.84 -15.64
C ALA A 198 3.56 -21.73 -14.97
N ASP A 199 3.15 -22.53 -13.97
CA ASP A 199 4.00 -23.47 -13.21
C ASP A 199 5.21 -22.86 -12.46
N LEU A 200 5.41 -21.54 -12.55
CA LEU A 200 6.40 -20.80 -11.79
C LEU A 200 5.77 -20.23 -10.52
N ASN A 201 6.34 -20.57 -9.36
CA ASN A 201 5.94 -19.97 -8.10
C ASN A 201 6.71 -18.65 -7.88
N GLU A 202 5.96 -17.57 -7.76
CA GLU A 202 6.45 -16.23 -7.53
C GLU A 202 6.16 -15.78 -6.09
N LYS A 203 7.05 -14.97 -5.53
CA LYS A 203 6.90 -14.48 -4.16
C LYS A 203 5.75 -13.48 -4.07
N LEU A 204 5.04 -13.52 -2.93
CA LEU A 204 4.08 -12.49 -2.56
C LEU A 204 4.79 -11.19 -2.14
N PRO A 205 4.09 -10.04 -2.18
CA PRO A 205 4.70 -8.75 -1.92
C PRO A 205 4.69 -8.45 -0.41
N LEU A 206 5.53 -9.20 0.31
CA LEU A 206 5.74 -9.07 1.76
C LEU A 206 6.07 -7.62 2.11
N GLU A 207 5.42 -7.09 3.15
CA GLU A 207 5.62 -5.72 3.59
C GLU A 207 5.68 -5.64 5.12
N VAL A 208 6.78 -5.12 5.65
CA VAL A 208 6.99 -4.86 7.08
C VAL A 208 6.99 -3.37 7.33
N ASN A 209 6.10 -2.89 8.19
CA ASN A 209 5.96 -1.46 8.48
C ASN A 209 6.01 -1.21 10.00
N LEU A 210 6.57 -0.07 10.39
CA LEU A 210 6.55 0.48 11.74
C LEU A 210 5.85 1.84 11.70
N GLY A 211 4.94 2.12 12.62
CA GLY A 211 4.16 3.35 12.62
C GLY A 211 4.05 3.93 14.02
N LEU A 212 4.15 5.24 14.12
CA LEU A 212 3.97 6.02 15.34
C LEU A 212 2.91 7.11 15.06
N SER A 213 2.06 7.39 16.03
CA SER A 213 1.18 8.55 15.96
C SER A 213 0.81 9.06 17.33
N GLN A 214 0.54 10.36 17.43
CA GLN A 214 0.07 10.95 18.67
C GLN A 214 -0.83 12.14 18.42
N THR A 215 -1.90 12.29 19.21
CA THR A 215 -2.67 13.53 19.26
C THR A 215 -2.02 14.50 20.24
N LEU A 216 -1.82 15.73 19.81
CA LEU A 216 -1.18 16.75 20.65
C LEU A 216 -2.14 17.26 21.74
N GLU A 217 -1.60 17.49 22.93
CA GLU A 217 -2.37 18.10 24.01
C GLU A 217 -2.80 19.52 23.61
N ASN A 218 -4.07 19.87 23.85
CA ASN A 218 -4.67 21.18 23.55
C ASN A 218 -4.79 21.57 22.06
N MET A 219 -4.34 20.72 21.12
CA MET A 219 -4.52 20.95 19.69
C MET A 219 -5.14 19.71 19.05
N PRO A 220 -6.24 19.83 18.29
CA PRO A 220 -6.91 18.69 17.67
C PRO A 220 -6.14 18.22 16.41
N LEU A 221 -4.85 17.94 16.56
CA LEU A 221 -3.93 17.51 15.51
C LEU A 221 -3.29 16.19 15.94
N ARG A 222 -3.46 15.16 15.13
CA ARG A 222 -2.74 13.90 15.25
C ARG A 222 -1.65 13.83 14.19
N TRP A 223 -0.40 13.66 14.61
CA TRP A 223 0.70 13.41 13.68
C TRP A 223 0.88 11.91 13.47
N HIS A 224 1.37 11.53 12.30
CA HIS A 224 1.66 10.16 11.92
C HIS A 224 3.07 10.10 11.30
N LEU A 225 3.84 9.11 11.72
CA LEU A 225 5.15 8.77 11.16
C LEU A 225 5.15 7.27 10.86
N THR A 226 5.31 6.90 9.60
CA THR A 226 5.42 5.49 9.21
C THR A 226 6.76 5.25 8.54
N PHE A 227 7.41 4.15 8.90
CA PHE A 227 8.48 3.53 8.15
C PHE A 227 7.92 2.32 7.38
N GLU A 228 7.89 2.38 6.06
CA GLU A 228 7.37 1.33 5.18
C GLU A 228 8.47 0.39 4.65
N ASN A 229 8.12 -0.82 4.21
CA ASN A 229 9.04 -1.76 3.54
C ASN A 229 10.37 -2.04 4.27
N LEU A 230 10.36 -2.13 5.60
CA LEU A 230 11.56 -2.31 6.43
C LEU A 230 12.38 -3.57 6.13
N GLN A 231 11.79 -4.57 5.47
CA GLN A 231 12.47 -5.80 5.06
C GLN A 231 13.37 -5.63 3.83
N GLN A 232 13.23 -4.54 3.07
CA GLN A 232 13.96 -4.31 1.82
C GLN A 232 14.93 -3.14 2.00
N TRP A 233 16.22 -3.45 2.03
CA TRP A 233 17.27 -2.43 2.14
C TRP A 233 18.44 -2.77 1.20
N PRO A 234 18.79 -1.91 0.23
CA PRO A 234 18.11 -0.67 -0.16
C PRO A 234 16.80 -0.92 -0.94
N ILE A 235 15.81 -0.04 -0.77
CA ILE A 235 14.63 0.13 -1.63
C ILE A 235 14.88 1.14 -2.76
N GLY A 236 15.80 2.08 -2.58
CA GLY A 236 16.19 3.05 -3.59
C GLY A 236 17.00 2.43 -4.73
N PHE A 237 16.62 2.71 -5.97
CA PHE A 237 17.39 2.35 -7.16
C PHE A 237 17.87 3.59 -7.91
N SER A 238 19.03 3.46 -8.56
CA SER A 238 19.58 4.52 -9.42
C SER A 238 18.71 4.65 -10.67
N ASN A 239 18.22 5.87 -10.94
CA ASN A 239 17.43 6.15 -12.13
C ASN A 239 18.36 6.43 -13.31
N PRO A 240 18.39 5.57 -14.36
CA PRO A 240 19.27 5.76 -15.51
C PRO A 240 19.04 7.09 -16.25
N SER A 241 17.80 7.61 -16.20
CA SER A 241 17.43 8.89 -16.80
C SER A 241 18.06 10.10 -16.08
N ARG A 242 18.72 9.88 -14.94
CA ARG A 242 19.43 10.90 -14.16
C ARG A 242 20.94 10.68 -14.14
N ALA A 243 21.45 9.75 -14.95
CA ALA A 243 22.88 9.55 -15.07
C ALA A 243 23.53 10.80 -15.69
N THR A 244 24.56 11.32 -15.03
CA THR A 244 25.34 12.43 -15.58
C THR A 244 26.44 11.88 -16.47
N THR A 245 26.58 12.45 -17.67
CA THR A 245 27.64 12.08 -18.60
C THR A 245 28.73 13.13 -18.53
N ASP A 246 29.95 12.71 -18.23
CA ASP A 246 31.12 13.58 -18.24
C ASP A 246 31.56 13.92 -19.68
N LEU A 247 32.42 14.91 -19.86
CA LEU A 247 32.98 15.30 -21.17
C LEU A 247 33.71 14.14 -21.87
N ASP A 248 34.22 13.17 -21.11
CA ASP A 248 34.86 11.95 -21.61
C ASP A 248 33.85 10.82 -21.95
N GLY A 249 32.54 11.07 -21.86
CA GLY A 249 31.50 10.09 -22.19
C GLY A 249 31.21 9.05 -21.11
N ASN A 250 31.84 9.18 -19.93
CA ASN A 250 31.59 8.30 -18.79
C ASN A 250 30.26 8.65 -18.11
N GLN A 251 29.37 7.68 -17.96
CA GLN A 251 28.11 7.86 -17.21
C GLN A 251 28.31 7.51 -15.74
N THR A 252 28.07 8.49 -14.86
CA THR A 252 28.02 8.28 -13.42
C THR A 252 26.57 8.19 -12.96
N GLN A 253 26.23 7.08 -12.32
CA GLN A 253 24.90 6.88 -11.74
C GLN A 253 24.78 7.55 -10.37
N GLU A 254 23.58 8.06 -10.07
CA GLU A 254 23.25 8.60 -8.76
C GLU A 254 23.45 7.52 -7.68
N LYS A 255 24.32 7.80 -6.70
CA LYS A 255 24.46 6.96 -5.50
C LYS A 255 23.41 7.38 -4.47
N VAL A 256 22.58 6.42 -4.06
CA VAL A 256 21.64 6.62 -2.95
C VAL A 256 22.41 6.45 -1.64
N GLY A 257 22.56 7.54 -0.88
CA GLY A 257 23.18 7.50 0.45
C GLY A 257 22.23 6.99 1.53
N PHE A 258 22.77 6.57 2.67
CA PHE A 258 21.99 6.01 3.80
C PHE A 258 20.82 6.89 4.24
N PHE A 259 21.03 8.21 4.35
CA PHE A 259 19.95 9.13 4.76
C PHE A 259 18.82 9.23 3.72
N ASN A 260 19.16 9.19 2.42
CA ASN A 260 18.16 9.17 1.35
C ASN A 260 17.36 7.87 1.39
N GLU A 261 18.04 6.76 1.71
CA GLU A 261 17.40 5.46 1.93
C GLU A 261 16.39 5.52 3.09
N VAL A 262 16.80 6.01 4.27
CA VAL A 262 15.90 6.21 5.42
C VAL A 262 14.70 7.07 5.05
N LEU A 263 14.92 8.18 4.32
CA LEU A 263 13.84 9.03 3.87
C LEU A 263 12.88 8.28 2.95
N ARG A 264 13.35 7.45 2.01
CA ARG A 264 12.47 6.65 1.14
C ARG A 264 11.61 5.68 1.93
N HIS A 265 12.09 5.17 3.06
CA HIS A 265 11.23 4.38 3.94
C HIS A 265 10.25 5.23 4.76
N THR A 266 10.37 6.55 4.79
CA THR A 266 9.60 7.42 5.68
C THR A 266 8.35 8.00 5.01
N ILE A 267 7.26 8.06 5.76
CA ILE A 267 6.03 8.79 5.45
C ILE A 267 5.66 9.64 6.66
N ILE A 268 5.36 10.91 6.42
CA ILE A 268 4.85 11.82 7.45
C ILE A 268 3.42 12.24 7.11
N GLY A 269 2.54 12.26 8.11
CA GLY A 269 1.14 12.62 7.97
C GLY A 269 0.63 13.43 9.14
N ALA A 270 -0.45 14.17 8.90
CA ALA A 270 -1.13 14.99 9.89
C ALA A 270 -2.64 14.94 9.65
N GLU A 271 -3.42 14.66 10.70
CA GLU A 271 -4.88 14.66 10.71
C GLU A 271 -5.36 15.74 11.68
N LEU A 272 -6.02 16.78 11.15
CA LEU A 272 -6.66 17.83 11.93
C LEU A 272 -8.13 17.47 12.15
N PHE A 273 -8.58 17.61 13.40
CA PHE A 273 -9.91 17.25 13.89
C PHE A 273 -10.29 15.76 13.70
N PRO A 274 -9.45 14.79 14.10
CA PRO A 274 -9.69 13.37 13.88
C PRO A 274 -11.03 12.87 14.44
N GLU A 275 -11.44 13.38 15.60
CA GLU A 275 -12.67 12.96 16.29
C GLU A 275 -13.93 13.73 15.86
N ARG A 276 -13.78 14.82 15.11
CA ARG A 276 -14.91 15.70 14.78
C ARG A 276 -15.64 15.22 13.52
N GLY A 277 -16.79 15.83 13.26
CA GLY A 277 -17.56 15.57 12.05
C GLY A 277 -16.87 16.06 10.77
N PHE A 278 -15.89 16.95 10.86
CA PHE A 278 -15.08 17.40 9.73
C PHE A 278 -13.61 17.17 10.05
N ASN A 279 -12.85 16.63 9.11
CA ASN A 279 -11.42 16.43 9.24
C ASN A 279 -10.65 16.84 7.97
N ILE A 280 -9.42 17.29 8.19
CA ILE A 280 -8.47 17.63 7.12
C ILE A 280 -7.24 16.77 7.33
N ARG A 281 -6.74 16.19 6.25
CA ARG A 281 -5.59 15.28 6.27
C ARG A 281 -4.58 15.72 5.24
N MET A 282 -3.31 15.69 5.59
CA MET A 282 -2.20 15.97 4.70
C MET A 282 -1.04 15.03 5.00
N ALA A 283 -0.30 14.64 3.97
CA ALA A 283 0.90 13.85 4.13
C ALA A 283 1.91 14.05 3.02
N TYR A 284 3.13 13.60 3.29
CA TYR A 284 4.23 13.52 2.35
C TYR A 284 4.86 12.13 2.41
N ASN A 285 4.78 11.40 1.29
CA ASN A 285 5.53 10.15 1.08
C ASN A 285 6.82 10.48 0.31
N PHE A 286 7.95 10.28 0.98
CA PHE A 286 9.27 10.65 0.46
C PHE A 286 9.73 9.74 -0.69
N ARG A 287 9.46 8.43 -0.63
CA ARG A 287 9.77 7.50 -1.73
C ARG A 287 8.98 7.84 -2.98
N ARG A 288 7.67 8.03 -2.85
CA ARG A 288 6.81 8.42 -3.97
C ARG A 288 7.27 9.75 -4.58
N ALA A 289 7.69 10.70 -3.74
CA ALA A 289 8.28 11.94 -4.24
C ALA A 289 9.56 11.68 -5.05
N GLU A 290 10.49 10.89 -4.53
CA GLU A 290 11.78 10.66 -5.19
C GLU A 290 11.70 9.77 -6.44
N GLU A 291 10.87 8.73 -6.43
CA GLU A 291 10.71 7.81 -7.57
C GLU A 291 10.01 8.48 -8.75
N LEU A 292 8.98 9.28 -8.49
CA LEU A 292 8.19 9.93 -9.53
C LEU A 292 8.70 11.34 -9.91
N ARG A 293 9.85 11.74 -9.35
CA ARG A 293 10.52 13.00 -9.70
C ARG A 293 11.00 12.98 -11.15
N ILE A 294 10.47 13.90 -11.94
CA ILE A 294 10.95 14.22 -13.29
C ILE A 294 11.97 15.36 -13.17
N LEU A 295 13.10 15.22 -13.86
CA LEU A 295 14.12 16.27 -13.90
C LEU A 295 13.56 17.56 -14.52
N GLU A 296 14.08 18.71 -14.07
CA GLU A 296 13.71 20.04 -14.58
C GLU A 296 12.24 20.44 -14.38
N GLN A 297 11.43 19.64 -13.67
CA GLN A 297 10.05 19.97 -13.32
C GLN A 297 9.83 20.08 -11.82
N ARG A 298 8.91 20.95 -11.40
CA ARG A 298 8.52 21.07 -10.00
C ARG A 298 7.78 19.79 -9.55
N ASN A 299 8.31 19.13 -8.54
CA ASN A 299 7.81 17.85 -8.07
C ASN A 299 6.91 18.00 -6.83
N PHE A 300 5.72 17.43 -6.90
CA PHE A 300 4.76 17.34 -5.81
C PHE A 300 4.20 15.94 -5.62
N SER A 301 4.82 14.94 -6.23
CA SER A 301 4.36 13.55 -6.25
C SER A 301 4.34 12.89 -4.86
N GLY A 302 4.99 13.47 -3.86
CA GLY A 302 4.90 13.01 -2.48
C GLY A 302 3.61 13.43 -1.77
N LEU A 303 2.96 14.51 -2.21
CA LEU A 303 1.88 15.15 -1.47
C LEU A 303 0.53 14.45 -1.64
N SER A 304 -0.15 14.25 -0.52
CA SER A 304 -1.55 13.85 -0.45
C SER A 304 -2.34 14.85 0.39
N PHE A 305 -3.58 15.12 -0.03
CA PHE A 305 -4.54 15.92 0.71
C PHE A 305 -5.89 15.22 0.74
N GLY A 306 -6.56 15.22 1.90
CA GLY A 306 -7.88 14.63 2.02
C GLY A 306 -8.79 15.38 2.98
N LEU A 307 -10.08 15.18 2.77
CA LEU A 307 -11.18 15.75 3.53
C LEU A 307 -12.14 14.65 3.94
N GLY A 308 -12.67 14.73 5.16
CA GLY A 308 -13.71 13.85 5.64
C GLY A 308 -14.86 14.64 6.25
N ILE A 309 -16.08 14.20 5.96
CA ILE A 309 -17.32 14.80 6.48
C ILE A 309 -18.23 13.68 7.00
N LYS A 310 -18.67 13.81 8.25
CA LYS A 310 -19.69 12.97 8.89
C LYS A 310 -21.05 13.66 8.80
N LEU A 311 -22.00 12.98 8.17
CA LEU A 311 -23.41 13.35 8.12
C LEU A 311 -24.23 12.21 8.73
N ASN A 312 -24.70 12.40 9.96
CA ASN A 312 -25.45 11.38 10.71
C ASN A 312 -24.66 10.06 10.81
N LYS A 313 -25.19 8.96 10.24
CA LYS A 313 -24.59 7.62 10.20
C LYS A 313 -23.60 7.43 9.05
N MET A 314 -23.44 8.41 8.16
CA MET A 314 -22.55 8.30 6.99
C MET A 314 -21.32 9.19 7.16
N ARG A 315 -20.16 8.70 6.74
CA ARG A 315 -18.91 9.45 6.64
C ARG A 315 -18.40 9.38 5.20
N PHE A 316 -18.31 10.53 4.57
CA PHE A 316 -17.71 10.68 3.24
C PHE A 316 -16.25 11.05 3.41
N SER A 317 -15.37 10.40 2.68
CA SER A 317 -13.95 10.76 2.60
C SER A 317 -13.56 10.92 1.15
N TYR A 318 -12.82 11.99 0.87
CA TYR A 318 -12.24 12.25 -0.44
C TYR A 318 -10.76 12.57 -0.28
N THR A 319 -9.94 12.02 -1.17
CA THR A 319 -8.50 12.28 -1.19
C THR A 319 -8.01 12.53 -2.60
N HIS A 320 -7.17 13.53 -2.72
CA HIS A 320 -6.38 13.82 -3.89
C HIS A 320 -4.90 13.53 -3.59
N ALA A 321 -4.33 12.57 -4.30
CA ALA A 321 -2.90 12.26 -4.25
C ALA A 321 -2.26 12.59 -5.59
N ARG A 322 -1.19 13.40 -5.56
CA ARG A 322 -0.42 13.71 -6.77
C ARG A 322 0.59 12.59 -7.02
N TYR A 323 0.66 12.07 -8.24
CA TYR A 323 1.63 11.04 -8.62
C TYR A 323 2.67 11.57 -9.59
N SER A 324 2.30 12.43 -10.54
CA SER A 324 3.26 13.12 -11.41
C SER A 324 2.67 14.44 -11.89
N GLY A 325 3.47 15.27 -12.56
CA GLY A 325 2.96 16.49 -13.19
C GLY A 325 1.82 16.22 -14.21
N ALA A 326 1.78 15.01 -14.77
CA ALA A 326 0.79 14.60 -15.76
C ALA A 326 -0.38 13.78 -15.16
N SER A 327 -0.34 13.39 -13.87
CA SER A 327 -1.42 12.58 -13.32
C SER A 327 -1.60 12.63 -11.80
N ASN A 328 -2.87 12.47 -11.41
CA ASN A 328 -3.31 12.44 -10.03
C ASN A 328 -4.23 11.24 -9.83
N ALA A 329 -4.25 10.69 -8.62
CA ALA A 329 -5.22 9.68 -8.21
C ALA A 329 -6.23 10.30 -7.26
N ASN A 330 -7.51 10.01 -7.50
CA ASN A 330 -8.61 10.48 -6.68
C ASN A 330 -9.27 9.27 -6.01
N PHE A 331 -9.44 9.38 -4.69
CA PHE A 331 -10.04 8.34 -3.88
C PHE A 331 -11.35 8.86 -3.32
N PHE A 332 -12.39 8.06 -3.45
CA PHE A 332 -13.69 8.30 -2.85
C PHE A 332 -14.04 7.14 -1.92
N GLY A 333 -14.60 7.46 -0.77
CA GLY A 333 -14.99 6.47 0.21
C GLY A 333 -16.20 6.90 1.00
N ILE A 334 -17.04 5.93 1.31
CA ILE A 334 -18.17 6.09 2.20
C ILE A 334 -18.07 5.03 3.30
N GLN A 335 -18.28 5.47 4.54
CA GLN A 335 -18.45 4.58 5.68
C GLN A 335 -19.82 4.82 6.29
N ILE A 336 -20.53 3.73 6.61
CA ILE A 336 -21.90 3.72 7.09
C ILE A 336 -21.94 2.98 8.42
N ASP A 337 -22.49 3.64 9.43
CA ASP A 337 -22.82 3.05 10.73
C ASP A 337 -24.20 2.37 10.64
N LEU A 338 -24.24 1.04 10.74
CA LEU A 338 -25.46 0.23 10.60
C LEU A 338 -26.14 -0.06 11.95
N ARG A 339 -25.59 0.44 13.07
CA ARG A 339 -26.22 0.29 14.39
C ARG A 339 -27.58 0.98 14.41
N LYS A 340 -28.55 0.41 15.13
CA LYS A 340 -29.93 0.93 15.17
C LYS A 340 -30.01 2.28 15.86
#